data_AF-A0A242DA08-F1
#
_entry.id   AF-A0A242DA08-F1
#
_cell.length_a   1.000
_cell.length_b   1.000
_cell.length_c   1.000
_cell.angle_alpha   90.00
_cell.angle_beta   90.00
_cell.angle_gamma   90.00
#
_symmetry.space_group_name_H-M   'P 1'
#
loop_
_entity.id
_entity.type
_entity.pdbx_description
1 polymer ?
#
loop_
_entity_poly.entity_id
_entity_poly.type
_entity_poly.pdbx_seq_one_letter_code
_entity_poly.pdbx_strand_id
1 'polypeptide(L)'
;MEKVQENGRSVITNDLIFLDSDLDNQDEVVEHIVEVAEFIGYVDDSETLYQAVKKREQEVSTAIGYDIAIPHGKNETVLHPFIAFVRTNKAFQWTTTNEEKVRLIFLIGVPKNSEETMHLKFISQLSKKLLDEDLKMKVVAVTACPTGIAHTYMAQEAIEKECKKRGYEVQVETQGSMGIENELEQEDIDQADVLILAVAIDVENGERFEEKNDLGKSLSVDPGDIIKYPAKYIDEAEKL
;
A
#
# COMPACT_ATOMS: atom_id res chain seq x y z
N MET A 1 20.41 26.09 29.72
CA MET A 1 20.68 26.84 28.47
C MET A 1 21.64 26.00 27.65
N GLU A 2 21.12 25.10 26.84
CA GLU A 2 21.87 24.44 25.77
C GLU A 2 21.37 25.01 24.44
N LYS A 3 22.34 25.38 23.59
CA LYS A 3 22.14 26.12 22.35
C LYS A 3 21.56 25.20 21.29
N VAL A 4 20.36 25.49 20.81
CA VAL A 4 19.80 24.93 19.57
C VAL A 4 20.23 25.84 18.41
N GLN A 5 21.18 25.35 17.62
CA GLN A 5 21.58 25.78 16.26
C GLN A 5 21.28 24.53 15.40
N GLU A 6 20.59 24.49 14.25
CA GLU A 6 20.25 25.45 13.18
C GLU A 6 18.89 25.06 12.51
N ASN A 7 18.24 26.05 11.86
CA ASN A 7 17.01 25.93 11.07
C ASN A 7 17.19 25.03 9.81
N GLY A 8 16.88 23.73 9.90
CA GLY A 8 16.79 22.84 8.73
C GLY A 8 15.35 22.67 8.23
N ARG A 9 15.10 22.79 6.92
CA ARG A 9 13.82 22.40 6.31
C ARG A 9 13.60 20.88 6.42
N SER A 10 12.35 20.46 6.61
CA SER A 10 11.97 19.04 6.70
C SER A 10 12.23 18.30 5.39
N VAL A 11 12.66 17.04 5.45
CA VAL A 11 12.86 16.19 4.25
C VAL A 11 11.52 15.82 3.58
N ILE A 12 10.43 15.74 4.35
CA ILE A 12 9.08 15.47 3.85
C ILE A 12 8.21 16.69 4.16
N THR A 13 7.47 17.16 3.15
CA THR A 13 6.49 18.25 3.30
C THR A 13 5.21 17.90 2.54
N ASN A 14 4.08 18.43 2.98
CA ASN A 14 2.78 18.21 2.35
C ASN A 14 2.74 18.75 0.91
N ASP A 15 3.50 19.81 0.61
CA ASP A 15 3.58 20.40 -0.73
C ASP A 15 4.19 19.46 -1.78
N LEU A 16 4.89 18.41 -1.33
CA LEU A 16 5.51 17.39 -2.19
C LEU A 16 4.79 16.03 -2.06
N ILE A 17 3.56 16.02 -1.56
CA ILE A 17 2.70 14.83 -1.49
C ILE A 17 1.52 15.03 -2.44
N PHE A 18 1.52 14.27 -3.52
CA PHE A 18 0.51 14.34 -4.58
C PHE A 18 -0.28 13.05 -4.59
N LEU A 19 -1.55 13.13 -4.22
CA LEU A 19 -2.46 12.00 -4.21
C LEU A 19 -3.42 12.09 -5.41
N ASP A 20 -3.76 10.92 -5.95
CA ASP A 20 -4.82 10.76 -6.96
C ASP A 20 -4.56 11.58 -8.22
N SER A 21 -3.29 11.57 -8.65
CA SER A 21 -2.81 12.29 -9.83
C SER A 21 -3.16 11.58 -11.14
N ASP A 22 -3.47 12.36 -12.17
CA ASP A 22 -3.74 11.88 -13.54
C ASP A 22 -2.48 11.76 -14.40
N LEU A 23 -1.30 12.07 -13.84
CA LEU A 23 0.00 11.89 -14.52
C LEU A 23 0.18 10.42 -14.93
N ASP A 24 0.61 10.19 -16.16
CA ASP A 24 0.64 8.85 -16.77
C ASP A 24 1.95 8.47 -17.46
N ASN A 25 2.98 9.30 -17.32
CA ASN A 25 4.32 9.00 -17.82
C ASN A 25 5.42 9.58 -16.93
N GLN A 26 6.62 9.01 -17.06
CA GLN A 26 7.76 9.34 -16.22
C GLN A 26 8.19 10.80 -16.33
N ASP A 27 8.16 11.38 -17.53
CA ASP A 27 8.65 12.74 -17.76
C ASP A 27 7.76 13.74 -17.02
N GLU A 28 6.45 13.64 -17.22
CA GLU A 28 5.47 14.50 -16.53
C GLU A 28 5.55 14.36 -15.01
N VAL A 29 5.74 13.16 -14.48
CA VAL A 29 5.88 12.94 -13.02
C VAL A 29 7.14 13.62 -12.49
N VAL A 30 8.29 13.43 -13.13
CA VAL A 30 9.55 14.01 -12.65
C VAL A 30 9.52 15.53 -12.80
N GLU A 31 9.10 16.05 -13.95
CA GLU A 31 8.97 17.48 -14.23
C GLU A 31 8.08 18.18 -13.19
N HIS A 32 6.87 17.65 -12.97
CA HIS A 32 5.95 18.21 -11.98
C HIS A 32 6.57 18.30 -10.57
N ILE A 33 7.25 17.24 -10.12
CA ILE A 33 7.87 17.23 -8.80
C ILE A 33 8.98 18.28 -8.69
N VAL A 34 9.87 18.35 -9.68
CA VAL A 34 11.03 19.26 -9.59
C VAL A 34 10.61 20.73 -9.72
N GLU A 35 9.59 21.04 -10.51
CA GLU A 35 9.01 22.37 -10.62
C GLU A 35 8.38 22.82 -9.30
N VAL A 36 7.59 21.95 -8.66
CA VAL A 36 7.01 22.26 -7.34
C VAL A 36 8.13 22.42 -6.32
N ALA A 37 9.13 21.53 -6.30
CA ALA A 37 10.27 21.61 -5.40
C ALA A 37 11.06 22.91 -5.57
N GLU A 38 11.21 23.41 -6.80
CA GLU A 38 11.79 24.73 -7.07
C GLU A 38 10.91 25.85 -6.53
N PHE A 39 9.61 25.82 -6.85
CA PHE A 39 8.63 26.82 -6.39
C PHE A 39 8.61 26.98 -4.86
N ILE A 40 8.69 25.87 -4.13
CA ILE A 40 8.74 25.90 -2.66
C ILE A 40 10.15 26.13 -2.10
N GLY A 41 11.20 26.17 -2.94
CA GLY A 41 12.58 26.53 -2.60
C GLY A 41 13.46 25.40 -2.07
N TYR A 42 13.13 24.14 -2.39
CA TYR A 42 14.00 22.99 -2.11
C TYR A 42 15.07 22.79 -3.19
N VAL A 43 14.80 23.31 -4.38
CA VAL A 43 15.66 23.29 -5.57
C VAL A 43 15.75 24.73 -6.09
N ASP A 44 16.88 25.13 -6.69
CA ASP A 44 17.03 26.46 -7.32
C ASP A 44 17.09 26.42 -8.85
N ASP A 45 17.17 25.22 -9.43
CA ASP A 45 17.10 24.95 -10.87
C ASP A 45 16.51 23.55 -11.07
N SER A 46 15.22 23.51 -11.40
CA SER A 46 14.45 22.29 -11.64
C SER A 46 14.96 21.51 -12.86
N GLU A 47 15.32 22.19 -13.95
CA GLU A 47 15.82 21.57 -15.19
C GLU A 47 17.10 20.77 -14.92
N THR A 48 18.05 21.36 -14.18
CA THR A 48 19.29 20.67 -13.83
C THR A 48 19.05 19.44 -12.95
N LEU A 49 18.04 19.46 -12.07
CA LEU A 49 17.66 18.28 -11.28
C LEU A 49 16.92 17.24 -12.14
N TYR A 50 15.99 17.65 -12.98
CA TYR A 50 15.29 16.80 -13.93
C TYR A 50 16.28 16.00 -14.78
N GLN A 51 17.25 16.68 -15.41
CA GLN A 51 18.27 16.02 -16.22
C GLN A 51 19.14 15.05 -15.41
N ALA A 52 19.46 15.38 -14.16
CA ALA A 52 20.20 14.48 -13.27
C ALA A 52 19.41 13.19 -12.96
N VAL A 53 18.11 13.32 -12.67
CA VAL A 53 17.20 12.18 -12.45
C VAL A 53 17.08 11.34 -13.72
N LYS A 54 16.82 11.96 -14.88
CA LYS A 54 16.70 11.28 -16.17
C LYS A 54 17.96 10.53 -16.55
N LYS A 55 19.13 11.13 -16.35
CA LYS A 55 20.42 10.48 -16.59
C LYS A 55 20.60 9.25 -15.70
N ARG A 56 20.26 9.34 -14.41
CA ARG A 56 20.36 8.22 -13.47
C ARG A 56 19.41 7.08 -13.84
N GLU A 57 18.21 7.41 -14.30
CA GLU A 57 17.20 6.45 -14.74
C GLU A 57 17.63 5.67 -16.00
N GLN A 58 18.35 6.33 -16.92
CA GLN A 58 18.86 5.71 -18.14
C GLN A 58 19.94 4.65 -17.88
N GLU A 59 20.65 4.71 -16.76
CA GLU A 59 21.65 3.70 -16.40
C GLU A 59 20.98 2.38 -16.04
N VAL A 60 20.02 2.43 -15.11
CA VAL A 60 19.19 1.31 -14.66
C VAL A 60 17.87 1.88 -14.16
N SER A 61 16.76 1.27 -14.59
CA SER A 61 15.42 1.58 -14.12
C SER A 61 15.35 1.63 -12.59
N THR A 62 14.70 2.64 -12.04
CA THR A 62 14.45 2.77 -10.59
C THR A 62 13.09 2.22 -10.17
N ALA A 63 12.34 1.63 -11.10
CA ALA A 63 11.23 0.74 -10.76
C ALA A 63 11.77 -0.49 -10.02
N ILE A 64 11.14 -0.83 -8.89
CA ILE A 64 11.57 -1.91 -7.98
C ILE A 64 10.52 -3.01 -7.83
N GLY A 65 9.52 -3.05 -8.72
CA GLY A 65 8.32 -3.85 -8.55
C GLY A 65 7.32 -3.28 -7.54
N TYR A 66 6.26 -4.04 -7.24
CA TYR A 66 5.19 -3.64 -6.31
C TYR A 66 4.55 -2.28 -6.63
N ASP A 67 4.43 -1.96 -7.92
CA ASP A 67 3.95 -0.67 -8.43
C ASP A 67 4.77 0.55 -7.98
N ILE A 68 6.04 0.38 -7.57
CA ILE A 68 6.88 1.45 -7.01
C ILE A 68 8.06 1.83 -7.92
N ALA A 69 8.33 3.14 -8.03
CA ALA A 69 9.60 3.68 -8.52
C ALA A 69 10.24 4.67 -7.53
N ILE A 70 11.57 4.71 -7.52
CA ILE A 70 12.36 5.59 -6.64
C ILE A 70 13.39 6.41 -7.45
N PRO A 71 12.92 7.30 -8.35
CA PRO A 71 13.82 8.18 -9.09
C PRO A 71 14.58 9.10 -8.13
N HIS A 72 15.84 9.37 -8.41
CA HIS A 72 16.65 10.20 -7.53
C HIS A 72 17.71 10.99 -8.30
N GLY A 73 18.03 12.17 -7.79
CA GLY A 73 19.02 13.08 -8.36
C GLY A 73 19.90 13.67 -7.29
N LYS A 74 21.22 13.70 -7.55
CA LYS A 74 22.21 14.34 -6.67
C LYS A 74 22.99 15.40 -7.43
N ASN A 75 22.82 16.67 -7.06
CA ASN A 75 23.53 17.79 -7.67
C ASN A 75 23.60 19.01 -6.71
N GLU A 76 24.19 20.10 -7.18
CA GLU A 76 24.35 21.34 -6.39
C GLU A 76 23.07 22.18 -6.31
N THR A 77 22.10 21.92 -7.19
CA THR A 77 20.85 22.71 -7.29
C THR A 77 19.81 22.31 -6.26
N VAL A 78 19.96 21.12 -5.66
CA VAL A 78 19.18 20.74 -4.47
C VAL A 78 19.72 21.47 -3.25
N LEU A 79 18.97 22.48 -2.80
CA LEU A 79 19.30 23.30 -1.62
C LEU A 79 19.07 22.54 -0.31
N HIS A 80 18.00 21.74 -0.27
CA HIS A 80 17.61 20.95 0.90
C HIS A 80 17.23 19.53 0.47
N PRO A 81 17.66 18.49 1.19
CA PRO A 81 17.24 17.13 0.88
C PRO A 81 15.73 17.01 0.99
N PHE A 82 15.11 16.31 0.04
CA PHE A 82 13.67 16.07 0.06
C PHE A 82 13.27 14.72 -0.50
N ILE A 83 12.08 14.28 -0.10
CA ILE A 83 11.33 13.17 -0.70
C ILE A 83 9.98 13.71 -1.14
N ALA A 84 9.67 13.55 -2.41
CA ALA A 84 8.33 13.76 -2.95
C ALA A 84 7.63 12.42 -3.14
N PHE A 85 6.33 12.40 -2.93
CA PHE A 85 5.49 11.22 -3.12
C PHE A 85 4.39 11.53 -4.14
N VAL A 86 4.25 10.69 -5.16
CA VAL A 86 3.14 10.73 -6.10
C VAL A 86 2.42 9.38 -6.07
N ARG A 87 1.09 9.41 -5.89
CA ARG A 87 0.19 8.29 -6.18
C ARG A 87 -0.65 8.64 -7.40
N THR A 88 -0.54 7.86 -8.47
CA THR A 88 -1.37 8.04 -9.66
C THR A 88 -2.69 7.27 -9.56
N ASN A 89 -3.69 7.72 -10.32
CA ASN A 89 -5.00 7.07 -10.42
C ASN A 89 -4.91 5.71 -11.13
N LYS A 90 -3.97 5.57 -12.08
CA LYS A 90 -3.74 4.34 -12.85
C LYS A 90 -2.25 4.04 -12.90
N ALA A 91 -1.91 2.76 -12.75
CA ALA A 91 -0.55 2.31 -12.97
C ALA A 91 -0.19 2.47 -14.47
N PHE A 92 0.98 3.02 -14.73
CA PHE A 92 1.48 3.27 -16.09
C PHE A 92 2.87 2.68 -16.27
N GLN A 93 3.30 2.49 -17.52
CA GLN A 93 4.62 1.93 -17.82
C GLN A 93 5.71 2.93 -17.45
N TRP A 94 6.59 2.57 -16.52
CA TRP A 94 7.57 3.52 -15.98
C TRP A 94 8.65 3.92 -16.99
N THR A 95 9.20 2.95 -17.73
CA THR A 95 10.17 3.21 -18.79
C THR A 95 9.72 2.52 -20.07
N THR A 96 10.06 3.08 -21.24
CA THR A 96 9.73 2.46 -22.54
C THR A 96 10.44 1.12 -22.79
N THR A 97 11.47 0.81 -22.00
CA THR A 97 12.33 -0.37 -22.14
C THR A 97 11.97 -1.51 -21.19
N ASN A 98 11.12 -1.26 -20.18
CA ASN A 98 10.65 -2.26 -19.20
C ASN A 98 9.12 -2.40 -19.26
N GLU A 99 8.59 -3.58 -18.99
CA GLU A 99 7.14 -3.84 -18.86
C GLU A 99 6.58 -3.44 -17.48
N GLU A 100 7.45 -3.12 -16.51
CA GLU A 100 7.05 -2.71 -15.17
C GLU A 100 6.13 -1.49 -15.16
N LYS A 101 5.00 -1.66 -14.49
CA LYS A 101 4.04 -0.59 -14.22
C LYS A 101 4.27 -0.01 -12.83
N VAL A 102 4.08 1.29 -12.72
CA VAL A 102 4.28 2.05 -11.49
C VAL A 102 3.05 2.92 -11.24
N ARG A 103 2.70 3.02 -9.96
CA ARG A 103 1.63 3.87 -9.43
C ARG A 103 2.10 4.73 -8.26
N LEU A 104 3.14 4.28 -7.54
CA LEU A 104 3.70 4.90 -6.35
C LEU A 104 5.12 5.39 -6.66
N ILE A 105 5.35 6.69 -6.65
CA ILE A 105 6.63 7.28 -7.02
C ILE A 105 7.19 8.04 -5.82
N PHE A 106 8.43 7.72 -5.45
CA PHE A 106 9.16 8.41 -4.39
C PHE A 106 10.40 9.09 -4.97
N LEU A 107 10.27 10.34 -5.41
CA LEU A 107 11.41 11.08 -5.95
C LEU A 107 12.27 11.63 -4.82
N ILE A 108 13.58 11.39 -4.87
CA ILE A 108 14.53 11.85 -3.85
C ILE A 108 15.50 12.87 -4.44
N GLY A 109 15.45 14.11 -3.92
CA GLY A 109 16.43 15.15 -4.22
C GLY A 109 17.52 15.20 -3.16
N VAL A 110 18.79 15.14 -3.58
CA VAL A 110 19.95 15.07 -2.69
C VAL A 110 20.97 16.17 -2.99
N PRO A 111 21.34 17.04 -2.03
CA PRO A 111 22.42 17.99 -2.21
C PRO A 111 23.76 17.29 -2.46
N LYS A 112 24.60 17.80 -3.35
CA LYS A 112 25.92 17.21 -3.67
C LYS A 112 26.83 17.04 -2.44
N ASN A 113 26.76 17.98 -1.50
CA ASN A 113 27.58 18.01 -0.28
C ASN A 113 27.00 17.21 0.89
N SER A 114 25.88 16.50 0.70
CA SER A 114 25.30 15.65 1.73
C SER A 114 25.97 14.27 1.78
N GLU A 115 26.09 13.71 3.00
CA GLU A 115 26.65 12.37 3.19
C GLU A 115 25.86 11.31 2.41
N GLU A 116 26.60 10.47 1.70
CA GLU A 116 26.11 9.45 0.78
C GLU A 116 25.30 8.31 1.47
N THR A 117 25.17 8.31 2.78
CA THR A 117 24.47 7.23 3.52
C THR A 117 23.02 7.54 3.87
N MET A 118 22.61 8.81 3.80
CA MET A 118 21.27 9.24 4.23
C MET A 118 20.18 8.70 3.29
N HIS A 119 20.38 8.84 1.98
CA HIS A 119 19.41 8.38 0.97
C HIS A 119 19.26 6.85 0.98
N LEU A 120 20.35 6.09 1.09
CA LEU A 120 20.30 4.62 1.19
C LEU A 120 19.58 4.14 2.45
N LYS A 121 19.73 4.83 3.58
CA LYS A 121 18.98 4.52 4.80
C LYS A 121 17.48 4.75 4.61
N PHE A 122 17.07 5.85 3.97
CA PHE A 122 15.67 6.12 3.70
C PHE A 122 15.07 5.14 2.69
N ILE A 123 15.76 4.88 1.58
CA ILE A 123 15.36 3.87 0.60
C ILE A 123 15.23 2.51 1.30
N SER A 124 16.22 2.11 2.11
CA SER A 124 16.15 0.83 2.84
C SER A 124 15.00 0.79 3.85
N GLN A 125 14.72 1.86 4.58
CA GLN A 125 13.61 1.90 5.55
C GLN A 125 12.25 1.95 4.87
N LEU A 126 12.11 2.73 3.81
CA LEU A 126 10.89 2.84 3.03
C LEU A 126 10.63 1.54 2.28
N SER A 127 11.61 0.98 1.58
CA SER A 127 11.50 -0.34 0.96
C SER A 127 11.22 -1.42 2.00
N LYS A 128 11.84 -1.42 3.19
CA LYS A 128 11.49 -2.37 4.25
C LYS A 128 10.04 -2.23 4.71
N LYS A 129 9.55 -1.00 4.92
CA LYS A 129 8.15 -0.76 5.29
C LYS A 129 7.20 -1.15 4.17
N LEU A 130 7.50 -0.79 2.92
CA LEU A 130 6.67 -1.08 1.74
C LEU A 130 6.68 -2.58 1.38
N LEU A 131 7.76 -3.29 1.69
CA LEU A 131 7.88 -4.75 1.55
C LEU A 131 7.44 -5.50 2.83
N ASP A 132 7.04 -4.78 3.87
CA ASP A 132 6.57 -5.38 5.11
C ASP A 132 5.20 -5.98 4.83
N GLU A 133 5.10 -7.31 4.91
CA GLU A 133 3.83 -8.03 4.76
C GLU A 133 2.81 -7.56 5.82
N ASP A 134 3.29 -7.02 6.95
CA ASP A 134 2.49 -6.43 8.03
C ASP A 134 1.78 -5.10 7.65
N LEU A 135 1.99 -4.54 6.46
CA LEU A 135 1.16 -3.44 5.94
C LEU A 135 -0.07 -3.91 5.15
N LYS A 136 -0.14 -5.19 4.77
CA LYS A 136 -1.33 -5.72 4.10
C LYS A 136 -2.43 -5.88 5.13
N MET A 137 -3.63 -5.41 4.79
CA MET A 137 -4.78 -5.69 5.64
C MET A 137 -4.95 -7.21 5.76
N LYS A 138 -4.97 -7.71 6.99
CA LYS A 138 -5.18 -9.12 7.32
C LYS A 138 -6.66 -9.34 7.54
N VAL A 139 -7.29 -10.12 6.66
CA VAL A 139 -8.72 -10.44 6.72
C VAL A 139 -8.86 -11.91 7.11
N VAL A 140 -9.59 -12.18 8.18
CA VAL A 140 -10.06 -13.54 8.46
C VAL A 140 -11.55 -13.62 8.18
N ALA A 141 -12.01 -14.76 7.71
CA ALA A 141 -13.43 -14.97 7.49
C ALA A 141 -13.89 -16.36 7.92
N VAL A 142 -15.15 -16.45 8.32
CA VAL A 142 -15.85 -17.71 8.53
C VAL A 142 -17.04 -17.75 7.59
N THR A 143 -17.19 -18.83 6.83
CA THR A 143 -18.38 -19.06 6.02
C THR A 143 -19.16 -20.26 6.53
N ALA A 144 -20.47 -20.10 6.71
CA ALA A 144 -21.32 -21.18 7.20
C ALA A 144 -22.73 -21.08 6.57
N CYS A 145 -23.21 -22.18 6.01
CA CYS A 145 -24.53 -22.24 5.37
C CYS A 145 -25.21 -23.55 5.79
N PRO A 146 -26.52 -23.55 6.08
CA PRO A 146 -27.21 -24.72 6.63
C PRO A 146 -27.14 -25.96 5.74
N THR A 147 -27.06 -25.79 4.43
CA THR A 147 -26.89 -26.92 3.50
C THR A 147 -25.41 -27.29 3.30
N GLY A 148 -24.49 -26.37 3.56
CA GLY A 148 -23.06 -26.63 3.64
C GLY A 148 -22.40 -27.21 2.38
N ILE A 149 -23.02 -27.08 1.20
CA ILE A 149 -22.54 -27.68 -0.06
C ILE A 149 -22.07 -26.64 -1.08
N ALA A 150 -22.80 -25.52 -1.23
CA ALA A 150 -22.52 -24.54 -2.29
C ALA A 150 -22.13 -23.17 -1.72
N HIS A 151 -23.02 -22.51 -0.99
CA HIS A 151 -22.78 -21.13 -0.57
C HIS A 151 -21.59 -20.97 0.37
N THR A 152 -21.26 -21.97 1.20
CA THR A 152 -20.07 -21.96 2.05
C THR A 152 -18.80 -21.76 1.22
N TYR A 153 -18.55 -22.64 0.25
CA TYR A 153 -17.34 -22.59 -0.58
C TYR A 153 -17.39 -21.46 -1.62
N MET A 154 -18.56 -21.13 -2.15
CA MET A 154 -18.71 -20.00 -3.06
C MET A 154 -18.45 -18.66 -2.35
N ALA A 155 -18.87 -18.51 -1.09
CA ALA A 155 -18.57 -17.34 -0.29
C ALA A 155 -17.06 -17.26 0.01
N GLN A 156 -16.43 -18.38 0.35
CA GLN A 156 -14.98 -18.44 0.51
C GLN A 156 -14.27 -17.95 -0.75
N GLU A 157 -14.57 -18.52 -1.93
CA GLU A 157 -13.92 -18.13 -3.18
C GLU A 157 -14.15 -16.65 -3.50
N ALA A 158 -15.36 -16.14 -3.25
CA ALA A 158 -15.70 -14.74 -3.49
C ALA A 158 -14.88 -13.79 -2.59
N ILE A 159 -14.72 -14.13 -1.31
CA ILE A 159 -13.92 -13.37 -0.35
C ILE A 159 -12.44 -13.41 -0.75
N GLU A 160 -11.87 -14.60 -0.92
CA GLU A 160 -10.45 -14.78 -1.27
C GLU A 160 -10.10 -14.03 -2.56
N LYS A 161 -10.94 -14.16 -3.59
CA LYS A 161 -10.71 -13.51 -4.88
C LYS A 161 -10.76 -11.99 -4.77
N GLU A 162 -11.64 -11.43 -3.97
CA GLU A 162 -11.76 -9.98 -3.82
C GLU A 162 -10.65 -9.40 -2.95
N CYS A 163 -10.33 -10.04 -1.81
CA CYS A 163 -9.18 -9.68 -0.97
C CYS A 163 -7.87 -9.72 -1.77
N LYS A 164 -7.67 -10.78 -2.57
CA LYS A 164 -6.47 -10.92 -3.42
C LYS A 164 -6.35 -9.81 -4.46
N LYS A 165 -7.46 -9.31 -5.04
CA LYS A 165 -7.41 -8.15 -5.97
C LYS A 165 -6.93 -6.87 -5.29
N ARG A 166 -7.18 -6.74 -3.98
CA ARG A 166 -6.82 -5.57 -3.17
C ARG A 166 -5.44 -5.69 -2.52
N GLY A 167 -4.79 -6.85 -2.66
CA GLY A 167 -3.49 -7.13 -2.05
C GLY A 167 -3.59 -7.49 -0.57
N TYR A 168 -4.77 -7.87 -0.08
CA TYR A 168 -4.99 -8.29 1.30
C TYR A 168 -4.53 -9.72 1.53
N GLU A 169 -4.04 -9.96 2.74
CA GLU A 169 -3.86 -11.31 3.25
C GLU A 169 -5.23 -11.81 3.72
N VAL A 170 -5.57 -13.05 3.35
CA VAL A 170 -6.88 -13.60 3.65
C VAL A 170 -6.81 -15.08 3.98
N GLN A 171 -7.45 -15.45 5.08
CA GLN A 171 -7.71 -16.83 5.47
C GLN A 171 -9.20 -17.01 5.71
N VAL A 172 -9.76 -18.11 5.22
CA VAL A 172 -11.19 -18.38 5.33
C VAL A 172 -11.41 -19.77 5.89
N GLU A 173 -12.02 -19.82 7.07
CA GLU A 173 -12.58 -21.04 7.65
C GLU A 173 -13.94 -21.33 7.02
N THR A 174 -14.16 -22.58 6.63
CA THR A 174 -15.46 -23.03 6.13
C THR A 174 -16.09 -24.02 7.08
N GLN A 175 -17.36 -23.78 7.43
CA GLN A 175 -18.16 -24.69 8.24
C GLN A 175 -19.34 -25.18 7.40
N GLY A 176 -19.13 -26.33 6.76
CA GLY A 176 -20.06 -26.91 5.79
C GLY A 176 -20.51 -28.31 6.16
N SER A 177 -21.11 -28.99 5.20
CA SER A 177 -21.58 -30.38 5.36
C SER A 177 -20.44 -31.39 5.57
N MET A 178 -19.21 -30.99 5.24
CA MET A 178 -17.99 -31.77 5.44
C MET A 178 -17.32 -31.50 6.79
N GLY A 179 -17.93 -30.68 7.65
CA GLY A 179 -17.35 -30.19 8.90
C GLY A 179 -16.61 -28.87 8.72
N ILE A 180 -15.72 -28.59 9.67
CA ILE A 180 -14.84 -27.42 9.65
C ILE A 180 -13.62 -27.73 8.79
N GLU A 181 -13.31 -26.87 7.82
CA GLU A 181 -12.09 -26.91 7.03
C GLU A 181 -11.36 -25.56 7.11
N ASN A 182 -10.03 -25.60 7.04
CA ASN A 182 -9.17 -24.42 7.20
C ASN A 182 -9.49 -23.65 8.50
N GLU A 183 -9.70 -24.38 9.60
CA GLU A 183 -9.97 -23.80 10.91
C GLU A 183 -8.91 -22.75 11.24
N LEU A 184 -9.36 -21.54 11.59
CA LEU A 184 -8.48 -20.43 11.90
C LEU A 184 -7.82 -20.68 13.26
N GLU A 185 -6.53 -20.42 13.39
CA GLU A 185 -5.90 -20.43 14.71
C GLU A 185 -6.24 -19.15 15.48
N GLN A 186 -6.29 -19.19 16.82
CA GLN A 186 -6.59 -17.99 17.61
C GLN A 186 -5.59 -16.86 17.32
N GLU A 187 -4.33 -17.21 17.07
CA GLU A 187 -3.29 -16.25 16.71
C GLU A 187 -3.60 -15.51 15.39
N ASP A 188 -4.16 -16.20 14.39
CA ASP A 188 -4.56 -15.60 13.12
C ASP A 188 -5.74 -14.63 13.32
N ILE A 189 -6.72 -15.03 14.15
CA ILE A 189 -7.86 -14.19 14.52
C ILE A 189 -7.39 -12.93 15.24
N ASP A 190 -6.50 -13.06 16.22
CA ASP A 190 -6.00 -11.94 17.02
C ASP A 190 -5.25 -10.93 16.15
N GLN A 191 -4.40 -11.42 15.24
CA GLN A 191 -3.61 -10.61 14.32
C GLN A 191 -4.42 -9.97 13.18
N ALA A 192 -5.61 -10.47 12.87
CA ALA A 192 -6.43 -9.94 11.79
C ALA A 192 -6.86 -8.48 12.04
N ASP A 193 -6.90 -7.67 10.99
CA ASP A 193 -7.45 -6.33 11.07
C ASP A 193 -8.97 -6.36 11.19
N VAL A 194 -9.60 -7.28 10.45
CA VAL A 194 -11.05 -7.46 10.39
C VAL A 194 -11.45 -8.93 10.29
N LEU A 195 -12.61 -9.24 10.87
CA LEU A 195 -13.28 -10.54 10.77
C LEU A 195 -14.55 -10.42 9.90
N ILE A 196 -14.72 -11.29 8.91
CA ILE A 196 -15.97 -11.41 8.14
C ILE A 196 -16.71 -12.69 8.54
N LEU A 197 -17.90 -12.54 9.10
CA LEU A 197 -18.81 -13.65 9.42
C LEU A 197 -19.85 -13.77 8.31
N ALA A 198 -19.51 -14.50 7.24
CA ALA A 198 -20.41 -14.80 6.13
C ALA A 198 -21.26 -16.05 6.44
N VAL A 199 -22.25 -15.89 7.32
CA VAL A 199 -22.91 -17.02 7.99
C VAL A 199 -24.44 -16.92 7.94
N ALA A 200 -25.09 -18.05 7.72
CA ALA A 200 -26.55 -18.20 7.77
C ALA A 200 -27.02 -19.12 8.91
N ILE A 201 -26.07 -19.64 9.69
CA ILE A 201 -26.26 -20.47 10.89
C ILE A 201 -25.23 -20.05 11.94
N ASP A 202 -25.43 -20.50 13.18
CA ASP A 202 -24.45 -20.32 14.23
C ASP A 202 -23.13 -21.01 13.88
N VAL A 203 -22.03 -20.35 14.24
CA VAL A 203 -20.67 -20.81 14.01
C VAL A 203 -20.23 -21.74 15.14
N GLU A 204 -19.72 -22.91 14.80
CA GLU A 204 -19.06 -23.80 15.75
C GLU A 204 -17.78 -23.15 16.27
N ASN A 205 -17.51 -23.28 17.58
CA ASN A 205 -16.41 -22.62 18.28
C ASN A 205 -16.42 -21.08 18.10
N GLY A 206 -17.63 -20.50 18.07
CA GLY A 206 -17.86 -19.08 17.81
C GLY A 206 -17.26 -18.12 18.85
N GLU A 207 -17.00 -18.61 20.06
CA GLU A 207 -16.41 -17.84 21.16
C GLU A 207 -15.03 -17.25 20.82
N ARG A 208 -14.28 -17.90 19.91
CA ARG A 208 -12.97 -17.45 19.42
C ARG A 208 -13.02 -16.09 18.72
N PHE A 209 -14.20 -15.70 18.25
CA PHE A 209 -14.44 -14.49 17.48
C PHE A 209 -15.04 -13.34 18.31
N GLU A 210 -15.43 -13.58 19.57
CA GLU A 210 -16.12 -12.60 20.41
C GLU A 210 -15.29 -11.33 20.62
N GLU A 211 -13.98 -11.44 20.82
CA GLU A 211 -13.12 -10.27 21.02
C GLU A 211 -13.13 -9.33 19.80
N LYS A 212 -13.06 -9.86 18.57
CA LYS A 212 -13.16 -9.03 17.35
C LYS A 212 -14.53 -8.37 17.22
N ASN A 213 -15.59 -9.08 17.58
CA ASN A 213 -16.94 -8.52 17.59
C ASN A 213 -17.05 -7.36 18.60
N ASP A 214 -16.54 -7.54 19.82
CA ASP A 214 -16.57 -6.55 20.89
C ASP A 214 -15.75 -5.30 20.56
N LEU A 215 -14.65 -5.46 19.82
CA LEU A 215 -13.84 -4.36 19.30
C LEU A 215 -14.49 -3.63 18.12
N GLY A 216 -15.65 -4.10 17.64
CA GLY A 216 -16.32 -3.55 16.46
C GLY A 216 -15.59 -3.85 15.15
N LYS A 217 -14.68 -4.82 15.15
CA LYS A 217 -13.83 -5.22 14.02
C LYS A 217 -14.38 -6.43 13.26
N SER A 218 -15.70 -6.61 13.28
CA SER A 218 -16.34 -7.70 12.57
C SER A 218 -17.53 -7.23 11.72
N LEU A 219 -17.70 -7.91 10.60
CA LEU A 219 -18.82 -7.72 9.68
C LEU A 219 -19.60 -9.03 9.53
N SER A 220 -20.87 -9.02 9.88
CA SER A 220 -21.77 -10.16 9.63
C SER A 220 -22.57 -9.95 8.35
N VAL A 221 -22.62 -10.98 7.50
CA VAL A 221 -23.26 -10.93 6.18
C VAL A 221 -23.85 -12.30 5.80
N ASP A 222 -24.91 -12.31 5.01
CA ASP A 222 -25.43 -13.55 4.44
C ASP A 222 -24.45 -14.10 3.36
N PRO A 223 -24.15 -15.41 3.34
CA PRO A 223 -23.29 -16.01 2.34
C PRO A 223 -23.70 -15.70 0.89
N GLY A 224 -25.01 -15.71 0.60
CA GLY A 224 -25.55 -15.42 -0.73
C GLY A 224 -25.32 -13.98 -1.17
N ASP A 225 -25.36 -13.05 -0.21
CA ASP A 225 -25.12 -11.64 -0.48
C ASP A 225 -23.65 -11.35 -0.79
N ILE A 226 -22.71 -11.93 -0.03
CA ILE A 226 -21.27 -11.71 -0.29
C ILE A 226 -20.81 -12.40 -1.58
N ILE A 227 -21.41 -13.53 -1.96
CA ILE A 227 -21.20 -14.15 -3.29
C ILE A 227 -21.59 -13.17 -4.40
N LYS A 228 -22.73 -12.49 -4.24
CA LYS A 228 -23.28 -11.61 -5.27
C LYS A 228 -22.60 -10.24 -5.31
N TYR A 229 -22.14 -9.73 -4.17
CA TYR A 229 -21.60 -8.39 -4.01
C TYR A 229 -20.30 -8.35 -3.19
N PRO A 230 -19.24 -9.11 -3.54
CA PRO A 230 -18.06 -9.23 -2.69
C PRO A 230 -17.36 -7.88 -2.46
N ALA A 231 -17.16 -7.08 -3.51
CA ALA A 231 -16.51 -5.77 -3.40
C ALA A 231 -17.20 -4.84 -2.38
N LYS A 232 -18.54 -4.82 -2.37
CA LYS A 232 -19.32 -3.99 -1.43
C LYS A 232 -19.00 -4.35 0.02
N TYR A 233 -18.99 -5.65 0.34
CA TYR A 233 -18.79 -6.09 1.71
C TYR A 233 -17.34 -6.00 2.15
N ILE A 234 -16.37 -6.15 1.24
CA ILE A 234 -14.97 -5.85 1.54
C ILE A 234 -14.77 -4.34 1.79
N ASP A 235 -15.42 -3.45 1.02
CA ASP A 235 -15.41 -1.98 1.27
C ASP A 235 -16.05 -1.59 2.61
N GLU A 236 -16.98 -2.39 3.13
CA GLU A 236 -17.58 -2.19 4.45
C GLU A 236 -16.65 -2.68 5.55
N ALA A 237 -16.03 -3.84 5.37
CA ALA A 237 -15.05 -4.41 6.30
C ALA A 237 -13.81 -3.51 6.48
N GLU A 238 -13.36 -2.83 5.43
CA GLU A 238 -12.24 -1.86 5.46
C GLU A 238 -12.47 -0.66 6.39
N LYS A 239 -13.71 -0.38 6.78
CA LYS A 239 -14.07 0.82 7.55
C LYS A 239 -14.19 0.57 9.05
N LEU A 240 -14.03 -0.68 9.48
CA LEU A 240 -14.09 -1.11 10.88
C LEU A 240 -12.73 -0.87 11.57
#